data_AF-A0A5P0YVP9-F1
#
_entry.id   AF-A0A5P0YVP9-F1
#
_cell.length_a   1.000
_cell.length_b   1.000
_cell.length_c   1.000
_cell.angle_alpha   90.00
_cell.angle_beta   90.00
_cell.angle_gamma   90.00
#
_symmetry.space_group_name_H-M   'P 1'
#
loop_
_entity.id
_entity.type
_entity.pdbx_description
1 polymer ?
#
loop_
_entity_poly.entity_id
_entity_poly.type
_entity_poly.pdbx_seq_one_letter_code
_entity_poly.pdbx_strand_id
1 'polypeptide(L)'
;MTKQDRIYHGVQPAGNDNGQCRILVEKRKPGPTERQVDDLVLYELTPKDAEALGGFNWGYSGSGPGRAANAILADALGLGDPWVCGFEGGPIDPILEALGVDFAADVLVQCCSEWRISRAGVLRWCRGWYAQQGANDLPAALADLPELTSSSL
;
A
#
# COMPACT_ATOMS: atom_id res chain seq x y z
N MET A 1 20.85 -1.09 4.35
CA MET A 1 19.92 -0.94 5.49
C MET A 1 18.70 -1.80 5.20
N THR A 2 18.48 -2.88 5.93
CA THR A 2 17.28 -3.72 5.82
C THR A 2 16.06 -2.85 6.11
N LYS A 3 15.34 -2.42 5.06
CA LYS A 3 14.07 -1.70 5.19
C LYS A 3 13.14 -2.60 6.00
N GLN A 4 12.78 -2.17 7.21
CA GLN A 4 12.03 -2.94 8.20
C GLN A 4 10.83 -3.68 7.59
N ASP A 5 10.56 -4.91 8.02
CA ASP A 5 9.33 -5.62 7.68
C ASP A 5 8.14 -4.87 8.29
N ARG A 6 7.25 -4.39 7.42
CA ARG A 6 6.05 -3.61 7.77
C ARG A 6 4.79 -4.32 7.30
N ILE A 7 3.68 -4.08 7.99
CA ILE A 7 2.36 -4.56 7.64
C ILE A 7 1.45 -3.35 7.47
N TYR A 8 0.76 -3.27 6.33
CA TYR A 8 -0.33 -2.35 6.10
C TYR A 8 -1.60 -2.98 6.66
N HIS A 9 -2.28 -2.26 7.55
CA HIS A 9 -3.54 -2.67 8.13
C HIS A 9 -4.66 -1.84 7.48
N GLY A 10 -5.79 -2.49 7.22
CA GLY A 10 -6.96 -1.97 6.53
C GLY A 10 -7.45 -0.60 7.00
N VAL A 11 -8.41 -0.08 6.25
CA VAL A 11 -8.87 1.28 6.41
C VAL A 11 -9.60 1.43 7.74
N GLN A 12 -8.98 2.14 8.69
CA GLN A 12 -9.53 2.39 10.00
C GLN A 12 -10.12 3.80 10.09
N PRO A 13 -11.22 4.00 10.83
CA PRO A 13 -11.61 5.33 11.25
C PRO A 13 -10.47 5.93 12.08
N ALA A 14 -10.07 7.15 11.75
CA ALA A 14 -9.24 7.96 12.60
C ALA A 14 -10.03 8.21 13.89
N GLY A 15 -9.35 8.15 15.04
CA GLY A 15 -9.99 8.28 16.36
C GLY A 15 -10.56 9.68 16.66
N ASN A 16 -10.65 10.55 15.66
CA ASN A 16 -11.32 11.84 15.71
C ASN A 16 -12.75 11.71 15.15
N ASP A 17 -13.71 12.41 15.75
CA ASP A 17 -15.15 12.35 15.44
C ASP A 17 -15.54 12.75 13.99
N ASN A 18 -14.55 13.04 13.14
CA ASN A 18 -14.72 13.50 11.76
C ASN A 18 -14.87 12.36 10.74
N GLY A 19 -14.84 11.09 11.17
CA GLY A 19 -15.07 9.94 10.30
C GLY A 19 -14.02 9.78 9.19
N GLN A 20 -12.83 10.36 9.35
CA GLN A 20 -11.73 10.24 8.38
C GLN A 20 -11.14 8.84 8.43
N CYS A 21 -10.67 8.35 7.30
CA CYS A 21 -10.11 7.00 7.21
C CYS A 21 -8.60 7.00 6.93
N ARG A 22 -7.85 6.16 7.66
CA ARG A 22 -6.38 6.04 7.60
C ARG A 22 -5.94 4.59 7.43
N ILE A 23 -4.70 4.38 6.99
CA ILE A 23 -4.04 3.07 6.94
C ILE A 23 -2.95 3.06 8.01
N LEU A 24 -3.01 2.10 8.93
CA LEU A 24 -1.95 1.93 9.93
C LEU A 24 -0.81 1.11 9.33
N VAL A 25 0.41 1.60 9.48
CA VAL A 25 1.62 0.87 9.11
C VAL A 25 2.26 0.36 10.38
N GLU A 26 2.29 -0.97 10.53
CA GLU A 26 2.73 -1.64 11.75
C GLU A 26 4.07 -2.34 11.55
N LYS A 27 4.86 -2.45 12.63
CA LYS A 27 6.07 -3.28 12.62
C LYS A 27 5.68 -4.75 12.65
N ARG A 28 6.26 -5.58 11.77
CA ARG A 28 6.09 -7.03 11.86
C ARG A 28 6.76 -7.56 13.14
N LYS A 29 6.01 -8.27 13.99
CA LYS A 29 6.58 -9.12 15.05
C LYS A 29 6.47 -10.60 14.64
N PRO A 30 7.55 -11.39 14.75
CA PRO A 30 7.45 -12.84 14.66
C PRO A 30 6.93 -13.42 15.99
N GLY A 31 5.81 -14.16 15.97
CA GLY A 31 5.34 -14.92 17.14
C GLY A 31 3.84 -15.25 17.12
N PRO A 32 3.38 -16.24 17.91
CA PRO A 32 2.01 -16.78 17.88
C PRO A 32 0.92 -15.86 18.47
N THR A 33 1.28 -14.73 19.08
CA THR A 33 0.35 -13.76 19.67
C THR A 33 0.24 -12.50 18.81
N GLU A 34 -0.27 -12.64 17.59
CA GLU A 34 -0.47 -11.56 16.59
C GLU A 34 -1.59 -10.54 16.93
N ARG A 35 -2.36 -10.77 18.00
CA ARG A 35 -3.65 -10.10 18.27
C ARG A 35 -3.64 -9.02 19.36
N GLN A 36 -2.56 -8.83 20.09
CA GLN A 36 -2.48 -7.81 21.13
C GLN A 36 -1.20 -7.02 20.91
N VAL A 37 -1.32 -5.70 20.82
CA VAL A 37 -0.41 -4.68 21.38
C VAL A 37 -0.55 -3.39 20.57
N ASP A 38 -1.07 -2.36 21.23
CA ASP A 38 -1.22 -0.98 20.73
C ASP A 38 0.15 -0.30 20.44
N ASP A 39 1.28 -0.90 20.83
CA ASP A 39 2.65 -0.43 20.57
C ASP A 39 3.24 -0.84 19.20
N LEU A 40 2.41 -1.22 18.23
CA LEU A 40 2.84 -1.78 16.94
C LEU A 40 2.80 -0.79 15.76
N VAL A 41 2.12 0.34 15.89
CA VAL A 41 1.98 1.33 14.80
C VAL A 41 3.29 2.12 14.67
N LEU A 42 3.94 2.03 13.50
CA LEU A 42 5.11 2.80 13.14
C LEU A 42 4.74 4.22 12.73
N TYR A 43 3.74 4.33 11.85
CA TYR A 43 3.19 5.59 11.36
C TYR A 43 1.85 5.32 10.64
N GLU A 44 1.18 6.40 10.28
CA GLU A 44 -0.11 6.38 9.60
C GLU A 44 0.07 6.93 8.18
N LEU A 45 -0.55 6.28 7.20
CA LEU A 45 -0.75 6.89 5.90
C LEU A 45 -2.08 7.63 5.92
N THR A 46 -2.04 8.90 5.53
CA THR A 46 -3.20 9.77 5.37
C THR A 46 -3.08 10.51 4.05
N PRO A 47 -4.13 10.58 3.23
CA PRO A 47 -4.07 11.37 2.00
C PRO A 47 -3.99 12.87 2.34
N LYS A 48 -3.30 13.63 1.51
CA LYS A 48 -2.98 15.06 1.75
C LYS A 48 -4.23 15.94 1.94
N ASP A 49 -5.35 15.53 1.37
CA ASP A 49 -6.65 16.19 1.38
C ASP A 49 -7.69 15.41 2.21
N ALA A 50 -7.24 14.63 3.21
CA ALA A 50 -8.09 13.83 4.07
C ALA A 50 -9.22 14.63 4.75
N GLU A 51 -8.97 15.90 5.08
CA GLU A 51 -9.99 16.82 5.64
C GLU A 51 -11.07 17.20 4.65
N ALA A 52 -10.75 17.32 3.36
CA ALA A 52 -11.70 17.69 2.33
C ALA A 52 -12.47 16.48 1.76
N LEU A 53 -11.83 15.30 1.72
CA LEU A 53 -12.35 14.11 1.02
C LEU A 53 -12.57 12.89 1.91
N GLY A 54 -12.53 13.06 3.23
CA GLY A 54 -12.84 11.99 4.19
C GLY A 54 -11.76 10.90 4.29
N GLY A 55 -10.52 11.19 3.92
CA GLY A 55 -9.42 10.22 3.97
C GLY A 55 -9.59 9.09 2.96
N PHE A 56 -9.26 7.86 3.35
CA PHE A 56 -9.45 6.65 2.52
C PHE A 56 -10.85 6.04 2.61
N ASN A 57 -11.88 6.83 2.92
CA ASN A 57 -13.25 6.32 3.07
C ASN A 57 -13.72 5.57 1.82
N TRP A 58 -14.56 4.56 2.02
CA TRP A 58 -15.17 3.76 0.96
C TRP A 58 -16.58 4.28 0.65
N GLY A 59 -17.01 4.17 -0.61
CA GLY A 59 -18.33 4.63 -1.07
C GLY A 59 -18.30 5.98 -1.79
N TYR A 60 -19.48 6.53 -2.10
CA TYR A 60 -19.66 7.70 -2.98
C TYR A 60 -18.96 8.99 -2.53
N SER A 61 -18.73 9.15 -1.23
CA SER A 61 -18.14 10.35 -0.63
C SER A 61 -16.67 10.17 -0.27
N GLY A 62 -16.10 9.00 -0.58
CA GLY A 62 -14.76 8.63 -0.19
C GLY A 62 -13.82 8.59 -1.38
N SER A 63 -12.54 8.80 -1.09
CA SER A 63 -11.49 8.76 -2.10
C SER A 63 -11.09 7.33 -2.53
N GLY A 64 -11.64 6.33 -1.82
CA GLY A 64 -11.82 4.96 -2.29
C GLY A 64 -10.58 4.05 -2.27
N PRO A 65 -10.75 2.79 -2.72
CA PRO A 65 -9.68 1.79 -2.80
C PRO A 65 -8.48 2.23 -3.64
N GLY A 66 -8.68 3.08 -4.66
CA GLY A 66 -7.61 3.56 -5.54
C GLY A 66 -6.55 4.37 -4.79
N ARG A 67 -6.96 5.34 -3.96
CA ARG A 67 -5.98 6.14 -3.19
C ARG A 67 -5.30 5.36 -2.09
N ALA A 68 -6.03 4.42 -1.47
CA ALA A 68 -5.44 3.47 -0.55
C ALA A 68 -4.35 2.63 -1.24
N ALA A 69 -4.61 2.14 -2.46
CA ALA A 69 -3.63 1.41 -3.26
C ALA A 69 -2.39 2.26 -3.54
N ASN A 70 -2.58 3.47 -4.05
CA ASN A 70 -1.50 4.39 -4.38
C ASN A 70 -0.63 4.73 -3.17
N ALA A 71 -1.25 4.98 -2.01
CA ALA A 71 -0.53 5.23 -0.76
C ALA A 71 0.30 4.03 -0.31
N ILE A 72 -0.26 2.81 -0.38
CA ILE A 72 0.46 1.57 -0.02
C ILE A 72 1.63 1.35 -0.99
N LEU A 73 1.41 1.52 -2.29
CA LEU A 73 2.43 1.30 -3.32
C LEU A 73 3.56 2.31 -3.22
N ALA A 74 3.25 3.61 -3.11
CA ALA A 74 4.25 4.66 -2.97
C ALA A 74 5.12 4.44 -1.72
N ASP A 75 4.52 4.04 -0.61
CA ASP A 75 5.24 3.71 0.61
C ASP A 75 6.08 2.42 0.46
N ALA A 76 5.49 1.35 -0.07
CA ALA A 76 6.17 0.07 -0.23
C ALA A 76 7.39 0.18 -1.16
N LEU A 77 7.24 0.87 -2.28
CA LEU A 77 8.30 1.13 -3.26
C LEU A 77 9.29 2.20 -2.77
N GLY A 78 8.92 2.98 -1.76
CA GLY A 78 9.75 4.06 -1.22
C GLY A 78 9.89 5.24 -2.17
N LEU A 79 8.81 5.55 -2.90
CA LEU A 79 8.73 6.64 -3.88
C LEU A 79 8.31 7.97 -3.25
N GLY A 80 7.84 7.95 -2.00
CA GLY A 80 7.43 9.14 -1.26
C GLY A 80 5.93 9.40 -1.37
N ASP A 81 5.55 10.65 -1.56
CA ASP A 81 4.15 11.07 -1.63
C ASP A 81 3.50 10.66 -2.97
N PRO A 82 2.32 10.00 -2.98
CA PRO A 82 1.65 9.55 -4.20
C PRO A 82 1.37 10.65 -5.23
N TRP A 83 1.08 11.88 -4.77
CA TRP A 83 0.82 13.02 -5.65
C TRP A 83 2.09 13.50 -6.36
N VAL A 84 3.24 13.34 -5.72
CA VAL A 84 4.53 13.81 -6.24
C VAL A 84 5.18 12.75 -7.12
N CYS A 85 5.05 11.47 -6.78
CA CYS A 85 5.74 10.39 -7.49
C CYS A 85 5.00 9.89 -8.74
N GLY A 86 3.79 10.37 -9.03
CA GLY A 86 3.11 10.11 -10.30
C GLY A 86 1.99 9.06 -10.24
N PHE A 87 1.58 8.59 -9.05
CA PHE A 87 0.37 7.78 -8.88
C PHE A 87 -0.91 8.62 -8.97
N GLU A 88 -0.85 9.85 -8.48
CA GLU A 88 -1.95 10.80 -8.45
C GLU A 88 -1.42 12.20 -8.72
N GLY A 89 -2.31 13.16 -8.99
CA GLY A 89 -1.88 14.52 -9.27
C GLY A 89 -1.06 14.62 -10.56
N GLY A 90 -0.57 15.82 -10.88
CA GLY A 90 0.24 16.01 -12.09
C GLY A 90 1.74 15.85 -11.82
N PRO A 91 2.57 15.63 -12.86
CA PRO A 91 2.28 14.82 -14.05
C PRO A 91 2.19 13.32 -13.66
N ILE A 92 1.18 12.64 -14.19
CA ILE A 92 0.92 11.22 -13.95
C ILE A 92 1.97 10.38 -14.70
N ASP A 93 2.53 9.38 -14.03
CA ASP A 93 3.31 8.32 -14.67
C ASP A 93 2.34 7.20 -15.11
N PRO A 94 2.20 6.91 -16.41
CA PRO A 94 1.25 5.91 -16.88
C PRO A 94 1.49 4.49 -16.33
N ILE A 95 2.74 4.15 -16.02
CA ILE A 95 3.09 2.84 -15.44
C ILE A 95 2.63 2.78 -13.98
N LEU A 96 2.86 3.84 -13.21
CA LEU A 96 2.43 3.89 -11.81
C LEU A 96 0.91 3.98 -11.69
N GLU A 97 0.25 4.74 -12.56
CA GLU A 97 -1.21 4.79 -12.65
C GLU A 97 -1.79 3.39 -12.90
N ALA A 98 -1.31 2.67 -13.91
CA ALA A 98 -1.76 1.32 -14.23
C ALA A 98 -1.49 0.34 -13.07
N LEU A 99 -0.31 0.41 -12.44
CA LEU A 99 0.04 -0.39 -11.27
C LEU A 99 -0.94 -0.14 -10.11
N GLY A 100 -1.30 1.13 -9.86
CA GLY A 100 -2.24 1.53 -8.83
C GLY A 100 -3.64 0.98 -9.07
N VAL A 101 -4.13 1.07 -10.31
CA VAL A 101 -5.45 0.54 -10.72
C VAL A 101 -5.51 -0.98 -10.53
N ASP A 102 -4.52 -1.70 -11.03
CA ASP A 102 -4.50 -3.17 -10.96
C ASP A 102 -4.32 -3.66 -9.52
N PHE A 103 -3.48 -2.99 -8.73
CA PHE A 103 -3.32 -3.34 -7.31
C PHE A 103 -4.63 -3.11 -6.54
N ALA A 104 -5.33 -2.00 -6.81
CA ALA A 104 -6.62 -1.75 -6.20
C ALA A 104 -7.62 -2.86 -6.54
N ALA A 105 -7.69 -3.29 -7.80
CA ALA A 105 -8.62 -4.32 -8.25
C ALA A 105 -8.30 -5.72 -7.69
N ASP A 106 -7.03 -6.12 -7.74
CA ASP A 106 -6.58 -7.46 -7.34
C ASP A 106 -6.55 -7.65 -5.82
N VAL A 107 -6.19 -6.58 -5.10
CA VAL A 107 -5.85 -6.69 -3.69
C VAL A 107 -6.89 -6.00 -2.82
N LEU A 108 -7.17 -4.72 -3.06
CA LEU A 108 -7.99 -3.95 -2.14
C LEU A 108 -9.50 -4.13 -2.33
N VAL A 109 -9.97 -4.29 -3.58
CA VAL A 109 -11.39 -4.54 -3.86
C VAL A 109 -11.85 -5.92 -3.35
N GLN A 110 -10.94 -6.89 -3.33
CA GLN A 110 -11.20 -8.23 -2.80
C GLN A 110 -11.15 -8.29 -1.26
N CYS A 111 -10.53 -7.30 -0.63
CA CYS A 111 -10.36 -7.24 0.81
C CYS A 111 -11.45 -6.36 1.44
N CYS A 112 -12.32 -6.89 2.32
CA CYS A 112 -13.19 -6.06 3.17
C CYS A 112 -12.38 -5.06 4.02
N SER A 113 -13.02 -4.14 4.76
CA SER A 113 -12.33 -3.11 5.57
C SER A 113 -11.22 -3.61 6.52
N GLU A 114 -11.23 -4.90 6.88
CA GLU A 114 -10.23 -5.55 7.72
C GLU A 114 -9.29 -6.43 6.87
N TRP A 115 -8.16 -5.87 6.44
CA TRP A 115 -7.09 -6.63 5.77
C TRP A 115 -5.73 -6.32 6.39
N ARG A 116 -4.79 -7.26 6.25
CA ARG A 116 -3.39 -7.07 6.64
C ARG A 116 -2.49 -7.57 5.54
N ILE A 117 -1.68 -6.69 4.97
CA ILE A 117 -0.78 -7.01 3.87
C ILE A 117 0.63 -6.62 4.27
N SER A 118 1.57 -7.57 4.20
CA SER A 118 2.98 -7.27 4.44
C SER A 118 3.59 -6.50 3.27
N ARG A 119 4.56 -5.62 3.54
CA ARG A 119 5.37 -4.96 2.50
C ARG A 119 6.02 -5.96 1.56
N ALA A 120 6.50 -7.09 2.08
CA ALA A 120 7.04 -8.17 1.25
C ALA A 120 6.00 -8.75 0.27
N GLY A 121 4.74 -8.88 0.71
CA GLY A 121 3.62 -9.27 -0.15
C GLY A 121 3.36 -8.25 -1.26
N VAL A 122 3.30 -6.96 -0.92
CA VAL A 122 3.14 -5.86 -1.91
C VAL A 122 4.26 -5.90 -2.94
N LEU A 123 5.51 -5.99 -2.51
CA LEU A 123 6.67 -5.98 -3.40
C LEU A 123 6.73 -7.22 -4.32
N ARG A 124 6.36 -8.39 -3.81
CA ARG A 124 6.25 -9.61 -4.63
C ARG A 124 5.15 -9.48 -5.69
N TRP A 125 4.00 -8.94 -5.30
CA TRP A 125 2.92 -8.66 -6.25
C TRP A 125 3.38 -7.67 -7.33
N CYS A 126 4.02 -6.56 -6.94
CA CYS A 126 4.56 -5.57 -7.89
C CYS A 126 5.57 -6.19 -8.85
N ARG A 127 6.50 -7.02 -8.35
CA ARG A 127 7.48 -7.70 -9.21
C ARG A 127 6.78 -8.62 -10.23
N GLY A 128 5.74 -9.34 -9.82
CA GLY A 128 4.93 -10.15 -10.74
C GLY A 128 4.23 -9.31 -11.80
N TRP A 129 3.64 -8.19 -11.39
CA TRP A 129 2.98 -7.25 -12.30
C TRP A 129 3.95 -6.67 -13.34
N TYR A 130 5.11 -6.14 -12.92
CA TYR A 130 6.12 -5.60 -13.85
C TYR A 130 6.61 -6.66 -14.85
N ALA A 131 6.76 -7.92 -14.40
CA ALA A 131 7.13 -9.02 -15.27
C ALA A 131 6.05 -9.34 -16.32
N GLN A 132 4.76 -9.26 -15.95
CA GLN A 132 3.64 -9.44 -16.89
C GLN A 132 3.56 -8.32 -17.93
N GLN A 133 3.89 -7.08 -17.54
CA GLN A 133 3.94 -5.94 -18.46
C GLN A 133 5.19 -5.90 -19.35
N GLY A 134 6.16 -6.81 -19.12
CA GLY A 134 7.45 -6.79 -19.84
C GLY A 134 8.30 -5.56 -19.54
N ALA A 135 8.06 -4.90 -18.41
CA ALA A 135 8.75 -3.67 -18.02
C ALA A 135 10.08 -4.01 -17.32
N ASN A 136 11.18 -3.51 -17.88
CA ASN A 136 12.53 -3.76 -17.37
C ASN A 136 13.06 -2.63 -16.47
N ASP A 137 12.42 -1.46 -16.48
CA ASP A 137 12.79 -0.34 -15.61
C ASP A 137 12.07 -0.50 -14.26
N LEU A 138 12.73 -1.23 -13.36
CA LEU A 138 12.17 -1.56 -12.05
C LEU A 138 12.53 -0.48 -11.02
N PRO A 139 11.56 -0.03 -10.20
CA PRO A 139 11.87 0.73 -8.99
C PRO A 139 12.95 0.03 -8.15
N ALA A 140 13.85 0.79 -7.55
CA ALA A 140 14.98 0.25 -6.77
C ALA A 140 14.55 -0.76 -5.70
N ALA A 141 13.39 -0.56 -5.08
CA ALA A 141 12.83 -1.48 -4.09
C ALA A 141 12.49 -2.89 -4.64
N LEU A 142 12.29 -3.04 -5.95
CA LEU A 142 12.04 -4.31 -6.62
C LEU A 142 13.34 -4.95 -7.13
N ALA A 143 14.32 -4.13 -7.53
CA ALA A 143 15.63 -4.60 -7.98
C ALA A 143 16.39 -5.35 -6.87
N ASP A 144 16.21 -4.94 -5.62
CA ASP A 144 16.86 -5.53 -4.44
C ASP A 144 16.18 -6.82 -3.93
N LEU A 145 15.10 -7.29 -4.57
CA LEU A 145 14.39 -8.49 -4.12
C LEU A 145 15.14 -9.77 -4.53
N PRO A 146 15.26 -10.77 -3.62
CA PRO A 146 15.79 -12.08 -4.00
C PRO A 146 15.00 -12.64 -5.17
N GLU A 147 15.68 -13.27 -6.13
CA GLU A 147 15.04 -13.87 -7.30
C GLU A 147 13.85 -14.73 -6.88
N LEU A 148 12.78 -14.69 -7.68
CA LEU A 148 11.68 -15.63 -7.53
C LEU A 148 12.23 -17.01 -7.86
N THR A 149 12.80 -17.68 -6.86
CA THR A 149 13.18 -19.08 -7.01
C THR A 149 11.89 -19.84 -7.25
N SER A 150 11.71 -20.33 -8.46
CA SER A 150 10.71 -21.36 -8.76
C SER A 150 11.04 -22.56 -7.88
N SER A 151 10.50 -22.61 -6.68
CA SER A 151 10.43 -23.85 -5.92
C SER A 151 9.52 -24.76 -6.72
N SER A 152 10.14 -25.71 -7.42
CA SER A 152 9.46 -26.83 -8.04
C SER A 152 8.57 -27.47 -6.99
N LEU A 153 7.25 -27.45 -7.25
CA LEU A 153 6.29 -28.33 -6.60
C LEU A 153 6.56 -29.78 -7.02
#